data_AF-A0A800GHQ5-F1
#
_entry.id   AF-A0A800GHQ5-F1
#
_cell.length_a   1.000
_cell.length_b   1.000
_cell.length_c   1.000
_cell.angle_alpha   90.00
_cell.angle_beta   90.00
_cell.angle_gamma   90.00
#
_symmetry.space_group_name_H-M   'P 1'
#
loop_
_entity.id
_entity.type
_entity.pdbx_description
1 polymer ?
#
loop_
_entity_poly.entity_id
_entity_poly.type
_entity_poly.pdbx_seq_one_letter_code
_entity_poly.pdbx_strand_id
1 'polypeptide(L)' 'AFSKYEHVMQAYQHAIKQQYRFFSYGDAMFLFD' A
#
# COMPACT_ATOMS: atom_id res chain seq x y z
N ALA A 1 -17.96 -3.10 2.08
CA ALA A 1 -16.83 -3.54 2.92
C ALA A 1 -15.59 -3.96 2.09
N PHE A 2 -15.74 -4.56 0.90
CA PHE A 2 -14.61 -5.12 0.13
C PHE A 2 -13.88 -4.14 -0.82
N SER A 3 -14.48 -3.03 -1.24
CA SER A 3 -13.84 -2.11 -2.21
C SER A 3 -12.58 -1.43 -1.67
N LYS A 4 -12.56 -1.07 -0.37
CA LYS A 4 -11.35 -0.52 0.27
C LYS A 4 -10.23 -1.56 0.34
N TYR A 5 -10.57 -2.83 0.55
CA TYR A 5 -9.59 -3.92 0.57
C TYR A 5 -8.91 -4.09 -0.79
N GLU A 6 -9.68 -4.18 -1.87
CA GLU A 6 -9.12 -4.31 -3.22
C GLU A 6 -8.24 -3.12 -3.58
N HIS A 7 -8.68 -1.90 -3.26
CA HIS A 7 -7.92 -0.69 -3.54
C HIS A 7 -6.58 -0.66 -2.80
N VAL A 8 -6.56 -1.02 -1.51
CA VAL A 8 -5.32 -1.10 -0.73
C VAL A 8 -4.41 -2.22 -1.27
N MET A 9 -4.96 -3.36 -1.67
CA MET A 9 -4.17 -4.45 -2.24
C MET A 9 -3.52 -4.08 -3.58
N GLN A 10 -4.23 -3.33 -4.44
CA GLN A 10 -3.66 -2.82 -5.68
C GLN A 10 -2.50 -1.83 -5.41
N ALA A 11 -2.66 -0.93 -4.45
CA ALA A 11 -1.59 -0.02 -4.03
C ALA A 11 -0.37 -0.79 -3.49
N TYR A 12 -0.59 -1.84 -2.69
CA TYR A 12 0.48 -2.72 -2.21
C TYR A 12 1.24 -3.40 -3.35
N GLN A 13 0.53 -3.95 -4.34
CA GLN A 13 1.15 -4.58 -5.51
C GLN A 13 2.01 -3.59 -6.30
N HIS A 14 1.54 -2.36 -6.47
CA HIS A 14 2.32 -1.30 -7.09
C HIS A 14 3.59 -1.01 -6.28
N ALA A 15 3.46 -0.88 -4.95
CA ALA A 15 4.59 -0.59 -4.09
C ALA A 15 5.67 -1.70 -4.11
N ILE A 16 5.26 -2.97 -4.20
CA ILE A 16 6.20 -4.09 -4.37
C ILE A 16 6.97 -3.97 -5.69
N LYS A 17 6.28 -3.69 -6.80
CA LYS A 17 6.90 -3.53 -8.13
C LYS A 17 7.91 -2.37 -8.18
N GLN A 18 7.69 -1.34 -7.37
CA GLN A 18 8.57 -0.17 -7.25
C GLN A 18 9.63 -0.31 -6.15
N GLN A 19 9.70 -1.48 -5.49
CA GLN A 19 10.66 -1.77 -4.42
C GLN A 19 10.65 -0.76 -3.26
N TYR A 20 9.47 -0.29 -2.87
CA TYR A 20 9.34 0.46 -1.62
C TYR A 20 9.77 -0.40 -0.43
N ARG A 21 10.29 0.25 0.60
CA ARG A 21 10.70 -0.39 1.84
C ARG A 21 9.45 -0.59 2.70
N PHE A 22 9.30 -1.78 3.25
CA PHE A 22 8.19 -2.12 4.14
C PHE A 22 8.69 -2.26 5.60
N PHE A 23 7.78 -2.58 6.52
CA PHE A 23 8.04 -2.73 7.96
C PHE A 23 8.40 -1.42 8.68
N SER A 24 8.89 -1.55 9.91
CA SER A 24 9.02 -0.50 10.92
C SER A 24 9.81 0.74 10.50
N TYR A 25 10.71 0.62 9.52
CA TYR A 25 11.52 1.72 8.98
C TYR A 25 11.35 1.88 7.46
N GLY A 26 10.22 1.40 6.95
CA GLY A 26 9.83 1.48 5.55
C GLY A 26 9.31 2.85 5.15
N ASP A 27 8.86 2.93 3.91
CA ASP A 27 8.21 4.09 3.34
C ASP A 27 6.74 4.16 3.79
N ALA A 28 6.16 5.36 3.77
CA ALA A 28 4.80 5.58 4.25
C ALA A 28 3.80 5.70 3.09
N MET A 29 2.58 5.19 3.31
CA MET A 29 1.44 5.42 2.42
C MET A 29 0.45 6.35 3.11
N PHE A 30 0.05 7.43 2.44
CA PHE A 30 -0.96 8.35 2.95
C PHE A 30 -2.35 7.90 2.47
N LEU A 31 -3.28 7.69 3.41
CA LEU A 31 -4.67 7.38 3.11
C LEU A 31 -5.55 8.52 3.61
N PHE A 32 -6.33 9.11 2.71
CA PHE A 32 -7.44 10.00 3.05
C PHE A 32 -8.72 9.18 2.95
N ASP A 33 -9.62 9.30 3.93
CA ASP A 33 -10.93 8.61 3.93
C ASP A 33 -12.02 9.48 3.29
#